data_AF-A0A8H7E6Q0-F1
#
_entry.id   AF-A0A8H7E6Q0-F1
#
_cell.length_a   1.000
_cell.length_b   1.000
_cell.length_c   1.000
_cell.angle_alpha   90.00
_cell.angle_beta   90.00
_cell.angle_gamma   90.00
#
_symmetry.space_group_name_H-M   'P 1'
#
loop_
_entity.id
_entity.type
_entity.pdbx_description
1 polymer ?
#
loop_
_entity_poly.entity_id
_entity_poly.type
_entity_poly.pdbx_seq_one_letter_code
_entity_poly.pdbx_strand_id
1 'polypeptide(L)'
;MAVLIPFPESGFKCYYSTWKKTLQLSASGTIPGVVLSAWLERDSQWVEGLKFSLLGFYGGLGTHPPKEFQYKLEKQISLPQSHFESNTVEVETADDTYIIKITYLWKDGNPPSDDDHDARTSASAPRLEPSSRQPSEQQ
;
A
#
# COMPACT_ATOMS: atom_id res chain seq x y z
N MET A 1 8.12 25.23 -12.07
CA MET A 1 7.00 24.29 -11.84
C MET A 1 7.58 22.90 -11.81
N ALA A 2 7.13 22.05 -10.90
CA ALA A 2 7.55 20.65 -10.87
C ALA A 2 6.87 19.92 -12.02
N VAL A 3 7.55 18.92 -12.56
CA VAL A 3 7.06 18.10 -13.67
C VAL A 3 7.34 16.65 -13.38
N LEU A 4 6.54 15.77 -13.97
CA LEU A 4 6.82 14.34 -13.96
C LEU A 4 8.16 14.10 -14.66
N ILE A 5 8.96 13.19 -14.10
CA ILE A 5 10.23 12.78 -14.67
C ILE A 5 10.16 11.33 -15.15
N PRO A 6 10.85 10.98 -16.25
CA PRO A 6 10.90 9.60 -16.72
C PRO A 6 11.70 8.76 -15.73
N PHE A 7 11.18 7.58 -15.41
CA PHE A 7 11.77 6.66 -14.45
C PHE A 7 11.20 5.24 -14.61
N PRO A 8 12.05 4.20 -14.59
CA PRO A 8 11.60 2.84 -14.78
C PRO A 8 10.90 2.29 -13.52
N GLU A 9 9.88 1.45 -13.73
CA GLU A 9 9.15 0.74 -12.66
C GLU A 9 10.10 0.02 -11.68
N SER A 10 11.13 -0.65 -12.21
CA SER A 10 12.09 -1.44 -11.43
C SER A 10 12.89 -0.65 -10.40
N GLY A 11 12.91 0.68 -10.54
CA GLY A 11 13.54 1.57 -9.57
C GLY A 11 12.69 1.82 -8.32
N PHE A 12 11.42 1.44 -8.30
CA PHE A 12 10.53 1.64 -7.16
C PHE A 12 10.50 0.44 -6.21
N LYS A 13 10.48 0.72 -4.92
CA LYS A 13 10.25 -0.27 -3.86
C LYS A 13 9.31 0.32 -2.82
N CYS A 14 8.32 -0.46 -2.42
CA CYS A 14 7.36 -0.05 -1.40
C CYS A 14 7.35 -1.04 -0.24
N TYR A 15 7.52 -0.52 0.97
CA TYR A 15 7.48 -1.29 2.21
C TYR A 15 6.46 -0.67 3.16
N TYR A 16 5.74 -1.49 3.89
CA TYR A 16 4.87 -1.01 4.96
C TYR A 16 5.23 -1.65 6.29
N SER A 17 5.58 -0.84 7.27
CA SER A 17 5.79 -1.31 8.64
C SER A 17 4.46 -1.25 9.39
N THR A 18 3.88 -2.42 9.69
CA THR A 18 2.61 -2.52 10.43
C THR A 18 2.74 -1.97 11.84
N TRP A 19 3.88 -2.21 12.50
CA TRP A 19 4.20 -1.68 13.83
C TRP A 19 4.30 -0.15 13.85
N LYS A 20 5.07 0.44 12.92
CA LYS A 20 5.25 1.90 12.86
C LYS A 20 4.09 2.61 12.17
N LYS A 21 3.15 1.87 11.57
CA LYS A 21 2.10 2.38 10.69
C LYS A 21 2.68 3.35 9.64
N THR A 22 3.80 2.95 9.05
CA THR A 22 4.58 3.80 8.16
C THR A 22 4.76 3.09 6.83
N LEU A 23 4.33 3.77 5.77
CA LEU A 23 4.63 3.41 4.40
C LEU A 23 5.94 4.08 4.00
N GLN A 24 6.85 3.28 3.46
CA GLN A 24 8.10 3.72 2.89
C GLN A 24 8.08 3.44 1.38
N LEU A 25 8.03 4.50 0.58
CA LEU A 25 8.21 4.43 -0.86
C LEU A 25 9.62 4.91 -1.21
N SER A 26 10.38 4.09 -1.90
CA SER A 26 11.74 4.37 -2.32
C SER A 26 11.83 4.35 -3.84
N ALA A 27 12.56 5.31 -4.40
CA ALA A 27 12.93 5.37 -5.80
C ALA A 27 14.47 5.35 -5.88
N SER A 28 15.04 4.43 -6.64
CA SER A 28 16.49 4.30 -6.83
C SER A 28 16.79 3.91 -8.26
N GLY A 29 17.61 4.71 -8.95
CA GLY A 29 17.90 4.50 -10.36
C GLY A 29 18.60 5.69 -10.99
N THR A 30 18.51 5.79 -12.31
CA THR A 30 19.13 6.86 -13.08
C THR A 30 18.07 7.82 -13.59
N ILE A 31 18.28 9.12 -13.42
CA ILE A 31 17.42 10.18 -13.98
C ILE A 31 18.17 10.98 -15.04
N PRO A 32 17.45 11.61 -16.00
CA PRO A 32 18.07 12.45 -17.01
C PRO A 32 18.89 13.59 -16.38
N GLY A 33 20.07 13.90 -16.93
CA GLY A 33 20.94 14.94 -16.39
C GLY A 33 20.37 16.36 -16.47
N VAL A 34 19.32 16.57 -17.27
CA VAL A 34 18.56 17.83 -17.31
C VAL A 34 17.69 18.05 -16.06
N VAL A 35 17.47 17.02 -15.23
CA VAL A 35 16.72 17.11 -13.97
C VAL A 35 17.68 17.60 -12.87
N LEU A 36 17.43 18.77 -12.29
CA LEU A 36 18.21 19.32 -11.18
C LEU A 36 17.93 18.61 -9.87
N SER A 37 16.66 18.38 -9.58
CA SER A 37 16.20 17.71 -8.36
C SER A 37 14.96 16.89 -8.65
N ALA A 38 14.79 15.80 -7.91
CA ALA A 38 13.68 14.87 -8.01
C ALA A 38 13.22 14.43 -6.62
N TRP A 39 11.93 14.17 -6.45
CA TRP A 39 11.33 13.71 -5.20
C TRP A 39 10.01 12.99 -5.45
N LEU A 40 9.57 12.21 -4.48
CA LEU A 40 8.25 11.59 -4.46
C LEU A 40 7.27 12.46 -3.68
N GLU A 41 6.08 12.66 -4.22
CA GLU A 41 4.99 13.37 -3.57
C GLU A 41 3.74 12.50 -3.54
N ARG A 42 2.96 12.58 -2.45
CA ARG A 42 1.67 11.87 -2.34
C ARG A 42 0.58 12.77 -2.91
N ASP A 43 -0.22 12.25 -3.82
CA ASP A 43 -1.46 12.91 -4.23
C ASP A 43 -2.45 12.87 -3.05
N SER A 44 -2.75 14.05 -2.51
CA SER A 44 -3.67 14.20 -1.38
C SER A 44 -5.12 14.34 -1.80
N GLN A 45 -5.38 14.57 -3.09
CA GLN A 45 -6.73 14.66 -3.66
C GLN A 45 -7.25 13.30 -4.12
N TRP A 46 -6.35 12.31 -4.25
CA TRP A 46 -6.71 10.93 -4.57
C TRP A 46 -7.31 10.21 -3.35
N VAL A 47 -8.60 9.90 -3.42
CA VAL A 47 -9.38 9.29 -2.32
C VAL A 47 -9.50 7.77 -2.48
N GLU A 48 -9.31 7.25 -3.70
CA GLU A 48 -9.51 5.83 -4.03
C GLU A 48 -8.29 4.95 -3.71
N GLY A 49 -7.21 5.53 -3.17
CA GLY A 49 -6.04 4.75 -2.79
C GLY A 49 -4.79 5.53 -2.44
N LEU A 50 -3.64 4.88 -2.65
CA LEU A 50 -2.32 5.45 -2.42
C LEU A 50 -1.65 5.81 -3.74
N LYS A 51 -1.86 7.04 -4.19
CA LYS A 51 -1.23 7.58 -5.39
C LYS A 51 -0.07 8.51 -5.05
N PHE A 52 1.04 8.31 -5.74
CA PHE A 52 2.25 9.13 -5.65
C PHE A 52 2.67 9.59 -7.04
N SER A 53 3.41 10.68 -7.10
CA SER A 53 4.01 11.18 -8.33
C SER A 53 5.51 11.34 -8.12
N LEU A 54 6.31 10.92 -9.09
CA LEU A 54 7.72 11.22 -9.14
C LEU A 54 7.92 12.54 -9.87
N LEU A 55 8.20 13.58 -9.11
CA LEU A 55 8.32 14.95 -9.59
C LEU A 55 9.78 15.39 -9.61
N GLY A 56 10.08 16.35 -10.48
CA GLY A 56 11.37 16.99 -10.52
C GLY A 56 11.32 18.40 -11.11
N PHE A 57 12.45 19.09 -11.02
CA PHE A 57 12.67 20.36 -11.72
C PHE A 57 13.71 20.17 -12.81
N TYR A 58 13.36 20.50 -14.05
CA TYR A 58 14.36 20.67 -15.11
C TYR A 58 15.13 21.97 -14.90
N GLY A 59 16.44 21.95 -15.14
CA GLY A 59 17.24 23.16 -15.17
C GLY A 59 18.74 22.91 -15.35
N GLY A 60 19.47 24.02 -15.54
CA GLY A 60 20.89 24.02 -15.88
C GLY A 60 21.14 24.43 -17.34
N LEU A 61 22.24 25.13 -17.58
CA LEU A 61 22.75 25.40 -18.92
C LEU A 61 23.52 24.16 -19.40
N GLY A 62 22.88 23.35 -20.24
CA GLY A 62 23.49 22.18 -20.87
C GLY A 62 22.93 20.83 -20.41
N THR A 63 23.04 19.83 -21.29
CA THR A 63 22.72 18.44 -20.97
C THR A 63 23.87 17.83 -20.16
N HIS A 64 23.66 17.61 -18.88
CA HIS A 64 24.56 16.81 -18.05
C HIS A 64 24.38 15.32 -18.36
N PRO A 65 25.40 14.48 -18.09
CA PRO A 65 25.21 13.03 -18.14
C PRO A 65 24.09 12.59 -17.18
N PRO A 66 23.43 11.45 -17.46
CA PRO A 66 22.47 10.86 -16.52
C PRO A 66 23.09 10.71 -15.14
N LYS A 67 22.30 10.94 -14.09
CA LYS A 67 22.78 10.91 -12.71
C LYS A 67 22.04 9.89 -11.87
N GLU A 68 22.76 9.30 -10.92
CA GLU A 68 22.14 8.42 -9.92
C GLU A 68 21.23 9.23 -9.00
N PHE A 69 20.07 8.64 -8.72
CA PHE A 69 19.03 9.20 -7.89
C PHE A 69 18.62 8.16 -6.88
N GLN A 70 18.58 8.56 -5.62
CA GLN A 70 18.01 7.78 -4.55
C GLN A 70 17.17 8.70 -3.67
N TYR A 71 15.88 8.37 -3.54
CA TYR A 71 14.96 9.09 -2.68
C TYR A 71 14.08 8.11 -1.91
N LYS A 72 13.75 8.50 -0.68
CA LYS A 72 12.91 7.72 0.21
C LYS A 72 11.88 8.66 0.82
N LEU A 73 10.61 8.34 0.59
CA LEU A 73 9.46 9.00 1.18
C LEU A 73 8.92 8.10 2.29
N GLU A 74 8.83 8.64 3.50
CA GLU A 74 8.15 7.98 4.62
C GLU A 74 6.86 8.74 4.94
N LYS A 75 5.75 8.02 4.99
CA LYS A 75 4.45 8.57 5.38
C LYS A 75 3.81 7.70 6.43
N GLN A 76 3.37 8.33 7.52
CA GLN A 76 2.52 7.68 8.50
C GLN A 76 1.12 7.53 7.91
N ILE A 77 0.69 6.29 7.72
CA ILE A 77 -0.59 5.93 7.11
C ILE A 77 -1.12 4.73 7.87
N SER A 78 -2.39 4.76 8.25
CA SER A 78 -3.06 3.60 8.83
C SER A 78 -3.71 2.78 7.73
N LEU A 79 -3.24 1.55 7.56
CA LEU A 79 -3.85 0.51 6.73
C LEU A 79 -4.49 -0.57 7.62
N PRO A 80 -5.57 -1.26 7.17
CA PRO A 80 -6.24 -1.09 5.88
C PRO A 80 -7.11 0.17 5.82
N GLN A 81 -7.32 0.72 4.61
CA GLN A 81 -8.28 1.81 4.38
C GLN A 81 -9.58 1.24 3.82
N SER A 82 -10.74 1.70 4.30
CA SER A 82 -12.06 1.08 4.02
C SER A 82 -12.47 1.04 2.54
N HIS A 83 -11.81 1.79 1.66
CA HIS A 83 -12.14 1.90 0.25
C HIS A 83 -10.97 1.50 -0.68
N PHE A 84 -9.92 0.88 -0.14
CA PHE A 84 -8.71 0.61 -0.88
C PHE A 84 -8.08 -0.73 -0.49
N GLU A 85 -7.86 -1.58 -1.51
CA GLU A 85 -7.03 -2.76 -1.38
C GLU A 85 -5.61 -2.33 -1.02
N SER A 86 -5.24 -2.54 0.24
CA SER A 86 -4.04 -1.92 0.84
C SER A 86 -2.72 -2.55 0.38
N ASN A 87 -2.74 -3.33 -0.70
CA ASN A 87 -1.65 -4.18 -1.15
C ASN A 87 -0.73 -3.54 -2.19
N THR A 88 -1.13 -2.42 -2.79
CA THR A 88 -0.38 -1.74 -3.85
C THR A 88 -0.30 -0.23 -3.60
N VAL A 89 0.53 0.47 -4.37
CA VAL A 89 0.51 1.93 -4.51
C VAL A 89 0.63 2.25 -5.99
N GLU A 90 0.00 3.34 -6.43
CA GLU A 90 0.17 3.87 -7.77
C GLU A 90 1.28 4.92 -7.75
N VAL A 91 2.21 4.83 -8.70
CA VAL A 91 3.29 5.81 -8.87
C VAL A 91 3.26 6.34 -10.29
N GLU A 92 2.89 7.60 -10.44
CA GLU A 92 2.84 8.32 -11.69
C GLU A 92 4.21 8.90 -12.03
N THR A 93 4.66 8.67 -13.25
CA THR A 93 5.92 9.17 -13.82
C THR A 93 5.66 9.81 -15.18
N ALA A 94 6.70 10.34 -15.84
CA ALA A 94 6.53 10.85 -17.20
C ALA A 94 6.34 9.75 -18.25
N ASP A 95 6.77 8.52 -17.95
CA ASP A 95 6.68 7.39 -18.86
C ASP A 95 5.29 6.73 -18.78
N ASP A 96 4.85 6.40 -17.57
CA ASP A 96 3.56 5.74 -17.30
C ASP A 96 3.16 5.84 -15.80
N THR A 97 2.06 5.20 -15.44
CA THR A 97 1.63 4.99 -14.04
C THR A 97 1.85 3.54 -13.65
N TYR A 98 2.71 3.30 -12.66
CA TYR A 98 3.08 1.96 -12.23
C TYR A 98 2.33 1.53 -10.96
N ILE A 99 1.93 0.26 -10.92
CA ILE A 99 1.30 -0.35 -9.73
C ILE A 99 2.38 -1.10 -8.94
N ILE A 100 2.83 -0.51 -7.84
CA ILE A 100 3.93 -1.05 -7.03
C ILE A 100 3.35 -1.83 -5.85
N LYS A 101 3.69 -3.12 -5.75
CA LYS A 101 3.26 -3.97 -4.63
C LYS A 101 3.90 -3.52 -3.31
N ILE A 102 3.06 -3.41 -2.28
CA ILE A 102 3.50 -3.12 -0.92
C ILE A 102 4.04 -4.42 -0.30
N THR A 103 5.30 -4.39 0.11
CA THR A 103 5.90 -5.45 0.93
C THR A 103 5.65 -5.15 2.40
N TYR A 104 4.78 -5.93 3.03
CA TYR A 104 4.47 -5.77 4.44
C TYR A 104 5.58 -6.34 5.32
N LEU A 105 6.11 -5.51 6.21
CA LEU A 105 7.11 -5.88 7.20
C LEU A 105 6.39 -6.16 8.52
N TRP A 106 6.17 -7.45 8.78
CA TRP A 106 5.56 -7.96 10.01
C TRP A 106 6.62 -8.15 11.08
N LYS A 107 6.22 -8.01 12.35
CA LYS A 107 7.11 -8.19 13.50
C LYS A 107 7.78 -9.58 13.54
N ASP A 108 7.16 -10.57 12.90
CA ASP A 108 7.60 -11.97 12.88
C ASP A 108 7.80 -12.55 11.46
N GLY A 109 7.91 -11.69 10.43
CA GLY A 109 8.27 -12.13 9.07
C GLY A 109 7.19 -12.89 8.27
N ASN A 110 5.99 -13.11 8.83
CA ASN A 110 4.89 -13.77 8.11
C ASN A 110 3.81 -12.77 7.69
N PRO A 111 3.44 -12.67 6.39
CA PRO A 111 2.29 -11.88 5.96
C PRO A 111 0.98 -12.43 6.58
N PRO A 112 -0.08 -11.62 6.69
CA PRO A 112 -1.37 -12.16 7.12
C PRO A 112 -1.84 -13.04 5.95
N SER A 113 -2.23 -14.28 6.23
CA SER A 113 -2.98 -15.03 5.23
C SER A 113 -4.30 -14.31 5.02
N ASP A 114 -4.71 -14.18 3.75
CA ASP A 114 -5.97 -13.57 3.29
C ASP A 114 -7.24 -14.32 3.77
N ASP A 115 -7.11 -15.20 4.78
CA ASP A 115 -8.09 -16.23 5.15
C ASP A 115 -9.01 -15.84 6.33
N ASP A 116 -8.90 -14.62 6.87
CA ASP A 116 -9.69 -14.19 8.04
C ASP A 116 -10.89 -13.28 7.69
N HIS A 117 -11.43 -13.45 6.48
CA HIS A 117 -12.60 -12.71 6.00
C HIS A 117 -13.85 -13.58 5.78
N ASP A 118 -14.07 -14.62 6.59
CA ASP A 118 -15.40 -15.27 6.66
C ASP A 118 -15.69 -15.91 8.02
N ALA A 119 -15.83 -15.08 9.06
CA ALA A 119 -16.34 -15.54 10.35
C ALA A 119 -17.19 -14.48 11.04
N ARG A 120 -18.22 -13.94 10.35
CA ARG A 120 -19.30 -13.20 11.01
C ARG A 120 -20.58 -13.14 10.17
N THR A 121 -21.35 -14.23 10.20
CA THR A 121 -22.82 -14.32 10.02
C THR A 121 -23.17 -15.72 10.57
N SER A 122 -23.95 -15.98 11.61
CA SER A 122 -24.94 -15.23 12.38
C SER A 122 -25.04 -15.83 13.80
N ALA A 123 -25.57 -15.02 14.71
CA ALA A 123 -25.79 -15.29 16.12
C ALA A 123 -26.72 -16.49 16.41
N SER A 124 -26.37 -17.21 17.48
CA SER A 124 -27.22 -17.73 18.56
C SER A 124 -28.61 -18.31 18.25
N ALA A 125 -28.78 -19.61 18.49
CA ALA A 125 -30.03 -20.19 18.99
C ALA A 125 -29.74 -21.00 20.27
N PRO A 126 -30.43 -20.75 21.40
CA PRO A 126 -30.24 -21.53 22.61
C PRO A 126 -30.84 -22.94 22.47
N ARG A 127 -30.06 -23.90 22.93
CA ARG A 127 -30.38 -25.33 23.11
C ARG A 127 -31.59 -25.49 24.04
N LEU A 128 -32.73 -25.93 23.51
CA LEU A 128 -33.82 -26.46 24.31
C LEU A 128 -33.56 -27.95 24.59
N GLU A 129 -33.47 -28.29 25.87
CA GLU A 129 -33.39 -29.67 26.36
C GLU A 129 -34.66 -30.46 26.00
N PRO A 130 -34.55 -31.74 25.62
CA PRO A 130 -35.72 -32.63 25.60
C PRO A 130 -36.05 -33.05 27.03
N SER A 131 -37.18 -32.52 27.53
CA SER A 131 -37.77 -32.93 28.81
C SER A 131 -38.28 -34.38 28.72
N SER A 132 -37.66 -35.27 29.50
CA SER A 132 -38.07 -36.66 29.70
C SER A 132 -39.51 -36.73 30.23
N ARG A 133 -40.44 -37.27 29.43
CA ARG A 133 -41.73 -37.76 29.91
C ARG A 133 -41.63 -39.25 30.21
N GLN A 134 -41.70 -39.58 31.50
CA GLN A 134 -42.06 -40.89 32.04
C GLN A 134 -43.46 -41.31 31.55
N PRO A 135 -43.69 -42.58 31.19
CA PRO A 135 -45.03 -43.15 31.13
C PRO A 135 -45.37 -43.84 32.46
N SER A 136 -46.51 -43.48 33.06
CA SER A 136 -47.14 -44.28 34.11
C SER A 136 -48.66 -44.26 33.95
N GLU A 137 -49.23 -45.42 34.32
CA GLU A 137 -50.64 -45.82 34.48
C GLU A 137 -51.32 -46.40 33.22
N GLN A 138 -51.50 -47.73 33.17
CA GLN A 138 -52.50 -48.56 33.88
C GLN A 138 -53.93 -48.32 33.41
N GLN A 139 -54.46 -49.30 32.67
CA GLN A 139 -55.73 -49.96 32.97
C GLN A 139 -55.70 -51.40 32.46
#